data_AF-A0A7Y2IPR3-F1
#
_entry.id   AF-A0A7Y2IPR3-F1
#
_cell.length_a   1.000
_cell.length_b   1.000
_cell.length_c   1.000
_cell.angle_alpha   90.00
_cell.angle_beta   90.00
_cell.angle_gamma   90.00
#
_symmetry.space_group_name_H-M   'P 1'
#
loop_
_entity.id
_entity.type
_entity.pdbx_description
1 polymer ?
#
loop_
_entity_poly.entity_id
_entity_poly.type
_entity_poly.pdbx_seq_one_letter_code
_entity_poly.pdbx_strand_id
1 'polypeptide(L)'
;MAFLAVDPLIAANIDLERLSAACPGLDPFTVEVRQAPWIVRTVLPKSIAGIALPWAIYVLPKHFSKPRRELAPLIAHELTHMHQWRTDGVVKMTARYVADYLRHRRRTGSHWEAYNCIQYEVDARSAAEFVCGGHQ
;
A
#
# COMPACT_ATOMS: atom_id res chain seq x y z
N MET A 1 17.16 8.82 -1.95
CA MET A 1 16.59 8.91 -3.31
C MET A 1 15.08 8.78 -3.18
N ALA A 2 14.34 9.64 -3.86
CA ALA A 2 12.88 9.67 -3.86
C ALA A 2 12.40 9.79 -5.31
N PHE A 3 11.16 9.38 -5.55
CA PHE A 3 10.48 9.53 -6.84
C PHE A 3 8.97 9.69 -6.56
N LEU A 4 8.17 10.10 -7.54
CA LEU A 4 6.74 10.31 -7.32
C LEU A 4 5.97 9.00 -7.49
N ALA A 5 4.88 8.82 -6.73
CA ALA A 5 4.04 7.64 -6.82
C ALA A 5 3.47 7.44 -8.22
N VAL A 6 3.34 8.52 -9.01
CA VAL A 6 2.95 8.45 -10.41
C VAL A 6 3.99 7.77 -11.31
N ASP A 7 5.29 7.79 -10.98
CA ASP A 7 6.34 7.30 -11.88
C ASP A 7 6.23 5.77 -12.14
N PRO A 8 6.05 4.91 -11.11
CA PRO A 8 5.75 3.49 -11.33
C PRO A 8 4.46 3.23 -12.11
N LEU A 9 3.43 4.04 -11.88
CA LEU A 9 2.13 3.88 -12.50
C LEU A 9 2.23 4.16 -14.01
N ILE A 10 2.86 5.27 -14.39
CA ILE A 10 3.13 5.60 -15.80
C ILE A 10 4.05 4.54 -16.43
N ALA A 11 5.10 4.10 -15.73
CA ALA A 11 6.02 3.08 -16.23
C ALA A 11 5.35 1.73 -16.49
N ALA A 12 4.25 1.43 -15.80
CA ALA A 12 3.42 0.25 -16.02
C ALA A 12 2.21 0.52 -16.93
N ASN A 13 2.11 1.70 -17.53
CA ASN A 13 1.01 2.15 -18.38
C ASN A 13 -0.37 2.13 -17.70
N ILE A 14 -0.40 2.29 -16.38
CA ILE A 14 -1.62 2.25 -15.57
C ILE A 14 -2.55 3.41 -15.92
N ASP A 15 -3.83 3.10 -16.09
CA ASP A 15 -4.89 4.08 -16.23
C ASP A 15 -5.15 4.80 -14.90
N LEU A 16 -4.82 6.09 -14.85
CA LEU A 16 -5.00 6.91 -13.65
C LEU A 16 -6.47 7.16 -13.30
N GLU A 17 -7.41 7.02 -14.25
CA GLU A 17 -8.85 7.10 -13.96
C GLU A 17 -9.30 5.94 -13.06
N ARG A 18 -8.72 4.75 -13.24
CA ARG A 18 -8.98 3.61 -12.35
C ARG A 18 -8.45 3.84 -10.95
N LEU A 19 -7.28 4.46 -10.84
CA LEU A 19 -6.75 4.86 -9.53
C LEU A 19 -7.67 5.89 -8.87
N SER A 20 -8.12 6.89 -9.62
CA SER A 20 -9.07 7.90 -9.13
C SER A 20 -10.39 7.27 -8.67
N ALA A 21 -10.90 6.27 -9.42
CA ALA A 21 -12.10 5.54 -9.05
C ALA A 21 -11.91 4.67 -7.78
N ALA A 22 -10.75 4.03 -7.62
CA ALA A 22 -10.44 3.20 -6.45
C ALA A 22 -10.10 4.04 -5.21
N CYS A 23 -9.48 5.20 -5.40
CA CYS A 23 -8.93 6.07 -4.35
C CYS A 23 -9.31 7.53 -4.62
N PRO A 24 -10.59 7.91 -4.53
CA PRO A 24 -11.04 9.25 -4.88
C PRO A 24 -10.36 10.33 -4.02
N GLY A 25 -9.98 11.43 -4.66
CA GLY A 25 -9.31 12.57 -4.00
C GLY A 25 -7.84 12.34 -3.62
N LEU A 26 -7.25 11.21 -4.03
CA LEU A 26 -5.82 10.96 -3.90
C LEU A 26 -5.11 11.34 -5.20
N ASP A 27 -4.13 12.24 -5.10
CA ASP A 27 -3.32 12.67 -6.24
C ASP A 27 -1.93 12.00 -6.21
N PRO A 28 -1.64 11.04 -7.11
CA PRO A 28 -0.34 10.35 -7.15
C PRO A 28 0.82 11.27 -7.55
N PHE A 29 0.57 12.44 -8.13
CA PHE A 29 1.62 13.42 -8.46
C PHE A 29 2.15 14.15 -7.22
N THR A 30 1.44 14.08 -6.10
CA THR A 30 1.83 14.73 -4.83
C THR A 30 2.45 13.77 -3.82
N VAL A 31 2.34 12.47 -4.05
CA VAL A 31 2.80 11.45 -3.12
C VAL A 31 4.23 11.04 -3.46
N GLU A 32 5.13 11.23 -2.52
CA GLU A 32 6.51 10.76 -2.69
C GLU A 32 6.67 9.30 -2.26
N VAL A 33 7.41 8.55 -3.06
CA VAL A 33 7.93 7.23 -2.72
C VAL A 33 9.40 7.35 -2.38
N ARG A 34 9.73 6.95 -1.15
CA ARG A 34 11.07 7.03 -0.58
C ARG A 34 11.59 5.65 -0.23
N GLN A 35 12.90 5.49 -0.31
CA GLN A 35 13.52 4.29 0.26
C GLN A 35 13.40 4.33 1.79
N ALA A 36 12.99 3.21 2.40
CA ALA A 36 12.81 3.12 3.84
C ALA A 36 14.14 3.38 4.59
N PRO A 37 14.20 4.39 5.49
CA PRO A 37 15.37 4.63 6.32
C PRO A 37 15.56 3.49 7.33
N TRP A 38 16.75 3.40 7.93
CA TRP A 38 17.11 2.30 8.83
C TRP A 38 16.12 2.11 9.99
N ILE A 39 15.60 3.20 10.57
CA ILE A 39 14.62 3.17 11.66
C ILE A 39 13.31 2.49 11.23
N VAL A 40 12.82 2.81 10.03
CA VAL A 40 11.61 2.18 9.47
C VAL A 40 11.88 0.70 9.19
N ARG A 41 13.08 0.36 8.73
CA ARG A 41 13.48 -1.03 8.45
C ARG A 41 13.54 -1.90 9.70
N THR A 42 13.79 -1.34 10.88
CA THR A 42 13.85 -2.11 12.14
C THR A 42 12.48 -2.41 12.73
N VAL A 43 11.46 -1.60 12.40
CA VAL A 43 10.09 -1.81 12.90
C VAL A 43 9.23 -2.62 11.94
N LEU A 44 9.54 -2.60 10.63
CA LEU A 44 8.79 -3.35 9.64
C LEU A 44 9.14 -4.85 9.68
N PRO A 45 8.14 -5.75 9.76
CA PRO A 45 8.34 -7.17 9.54
C PRO A 45 9.03 -7.44 8.19
N LYS A 46 9.91 -8.45 8.15
CA LYS A 46 10.67 -8.82 6.93
C LYS A 46 9.78 -9.20 5.74
N SER A 47 8.52 -9.56 6.01
CA SER A 47 7.49 -9.93 5.03
C SER A 47 6.86 -8.75 4.29
N ILE A 48 7.02 -7.52 4.80
CA ILE A 48 6.42 -6.32 4.21
C ILE A 48 7.36 -5.72 3.15
N ALA A 49 6.81 -5.29 2.02
CA ALA A 49 7.58 -4.68 0.92
C ALA A 49 7.63 -3.14 1.01
N GLY A 50 6.56 -2.51 1.51
CA GLY A 50 6.44 -1.07 1.72
C GLY A 50 5.47 -0.72 2.84
N ILE A 51 5.41 0.56 3.19
CA ILE A 51 4.43 1.10 4.12
C ILE A 51 4.04 2.51 3.69
N ALA A 52 2.75 2.76 3.62
CA ALA A 52 2.19 4.10 3.52
C ALA A 52 2.31 4.83 4.86
N LEU A 53 2.90 6.04 4.86
CA LEU A 53 2.79 7.05 5.92
C LEU A 53 1.95 8.25 5.39
N PRO A 54 1.33 9.08 6.25
CA PRO A 54 0.40 10.12 5.79
C PRO A 54 1.01 11.13 4.79
N TRP A 55 2.34 11.24 4.80
CA TRP A 55 3.12 12.16 3.97
C TRP A 55 3.93 11.49 2.84
N ALA A 56 4.16 10.18 2.89
CA ALA A 56 5.00 9.48 1.90
C ALA A 56 4.85 7.96 1.99
N ILE A 57 5.16 7.27 0.90
CA ILE A 57 5.27 5.81 0.85
C ILE A 57 6.74 5.43 1.04
N TYR A 58 7.01 4.49 1.95
CA TYR A 58 8.35 3.97 2.17
C TYR A 58 8.47 2.54 1.67
N VAL A 59 9.41 2.28 0.76
CA VAL A 59 9.64 0.95 0.20
C VAL A 59 10.98 0.41 0.68
N LEU A 60 11.04 -0.87 1.08
CA LEU A 60 12.28 -1.49 1.52
C LEU A 60 13.34 -1.46 0.39
N PRO A 61 14.64 -1.28 0.72
CA PRO A 61 15.71 -1.18 -0.28
C PRO A 61 15.70 -2.32 -1.32
N LYS A 62 15.43 -3.55 -0.88
CA LYS A 62 15.36 -4.74 -1.75
C LYS A 62 14.31 -4.63 -2.86
N HIS A 63 13.23 -3.90 -2.61
CA HIS A 63 12.16 -3.65 -3.59
C HIS A 63 12.38 -2.33 -4.31
N PHE A 64 12.92 -1.30 -3.63
CA PHE A 64 13.14 0.03 -4.21
C PHE A 64 14.07 0.01 -5.43
N SER A 65 15.01 -0.95 -5.49
CA SER A 65 15.91 -1.16 -6.63
C SER A 65 15.28 -1.88 -7.82
N LYS A 66 14.04 -2.38 -7.70
CA LYS A 66 13.35 -3.04 -8.82
C LYS A 66 12.94 -2.03 -9.90
N PRO A 67 12.74 -2.49 -11.16
CA PRO A 67 12.20 -1.64 -12.21
C PRO A 67 10.89 -0.96 -11.79
N ARG A 68 10.70 0.30 -12.19
CA ARG A 68 9.54 1.12 -11.80
C ARG A 68 8.22 0.43 -12.12
N ARG A 69 8.09 -0.20 -13.29
CA ARG A 69 6.89 -0.96 -13.68
C ARG A 69 6.51 -2.07 -12.68
N GLU A 70 7.49 -2.73 -12.06
CA GLU A 70 7.24 -3.82 -11.10
C GLU A 70 6.79 -3.31 -9.73
N LEU A 71 7.00 -2.02 -9.47
CA LEU A 71 6.53 -1.37 -8.25
C LEU A 71 5.07 -0.92 -8.37
N ALA A 72 4.49 -0.85 -9.56
CA ALA A 72 3.14 -0.31 -9.75
C ALA A 72 2.07 -0.98 -8.87
N PRO A 73 1.99 -2.32 -8.75
CA PRO A 73 1.00 -2.95 -7.86
C PRO A 73 1.23 -2.62 -6.39
N LEU A 74 2.49 -2.55 -5.96
CA LEU A 74 2.84 -2.15 -4.60
C LEU A 74 2.42 -0.70 -4.36
N ILE A 75 2.72 0.22 -5.28
CA ILE A 75 2.36 1.64 -5.11
C ILE A 75 0.85 1.84 -5.12
N ALA A 76 0.10 1.16 -5.99
CA ALA A 76 -1.36 1.21 -5.98
C ALA A 76 -1.95 0.72 -4.63
N HIS A 77 -1.37 -0.35 -4.07
CA HIS A 77 -1.73 -0.86 -2.75
C HIS A 77 -1.47 0.17 -1.64
N GLU A 78 -0.26 0.74 -1.58
CA GLU A 78 0.10 1.73 -0.55
C GLU A 78 -0.69 3.04 -0.69
N LEU A 79 -1.01 3.47 -1.91
CA LEU A 79 -1.89 4.60 -2.17
C LEU A 79 -3.31 4.35 -1.60
N THR A 80 -3.79 3.11 -1.67
CA THR A 80 -5.07 2.74 -1.06
C THR A 80 -5.04 2.90 0.46
N HIS A 81 -3.94 2.54 1.13
CA HIS A 81 -3.78 2.82 2.56
C HIS A 81 -3.75 4.32 2.87
N MET A 82 -3.10 5.14 2.03
CA MET A 82 -3.15 6.60 2.21
C MET A 82 -4.58 7.13 2.08
N HIS A 83 -5.36 6.63 1.11
CA HIS A 83 -6.78 6.98 0.96
C HIS A 83 -7.58 6.54 2.20
N GLN A 84 -7.42 5.30 2.66
CA GLN A 84 -8.08 4.78 3.86
C GLN A 84 -7.78 5.65 5.09
N TRP A 85 -6.54 6.11 5.27
CA TRP A 85 -6.20 7.05 6.34
C TRP A 85 -6.86 8.41 6.20
N ARG A 86 -6.96 8.95 4.98
CA ARG A 86 -7.64 10.23 4.74
C ARG A 86 -9.14 10.11 5.04
N THR A 87 -9.75 8.97 4.72
CA THR A 87 -11.19 8.73 4.86
C THR A 87 -11.59 8.37 6.29
N ASP A 88 -10.90 7.42 6.91
CA ASP A 88 -11.25 6.91 8.25
C ASP A 88 -10.48 7.60 9.38
N GLY A 89 -9.36 8.25 9.08
CA GLY A 89 -8.42 8.76 10.07
C GLY A 89 -7.53 7.65 10.65
N VAL A 90 -6.34 8.05 11.10
CA VAL A 90 -5.31 7.12 11.60
C VAL A 90 -5.82 6.28 12.77
N VAL A 91 -6.48 6.91 13.75
CA VAL A 91 -6.94 6.23 14.98
C VAL A 91 -7.95 5.13 14.67
N LYS A 92 -8.96 5.42 13.86
CA LYS A 92 -10.03 4.47 13.51
C LYS A 92 -9.48 3.33 12.66
N MET A 93 -8.65 3.65 11.67
CA MET A 93 -8.02 2.64 10.82
C MET A 93 -7.15 1.71 11.67
N THR A 94 -6.26 2.24 12.52
CA THR A 94 -5.39 1.41 13.38
C THR A 94 -6.22 0.55 14.34
N ALA A 95 -7.25 1.09 14.99
CA ALA A 95 -8.08 0.33 15.92
C ALA A 95 -8.79 -0.84 15.22
N ARG A 96 -9.38 -0.60 14.05
CA ARG A 96 -10.04 -1.64 13.23
C ARG A 96 -9.04 -2.67 12.72
N TYR A 97 -7.89 -2.21 12.23
CA TYR A 97 -6.81 -3.07 11.76
C TYR A 97 -6.36 -4.06 12.84
N VAL A 98 -6.10 -3.57 14.06
CA VAL A 98 -5.70 -4.40 15.19
C VAL A 98 -6.82 -5.33 15.63
N ALA A 99 -8.07 -4.85 15.67
CA ALA A 99 -9.21 -5.67 16.05
C ALA A 99 -9.42 -6.84 15.07
N ASP A 100 -9.36 -6.59 13.77
CA ASP A 100 -9.47 -7.62 12.73
C ASP A 100 -8.30 -8.60 12.82
N TYR A 101 -7.07 -8.09 12.93
CA TYR A 101 -5.89 -8.94 13.09
C TYR A 101 -6.04 -9.90 14.28
N LEU A 102 -6.45 -9.39 15.46
CA LEU A 102 -6.64 -10.22 16.65
C LEU A 102 -7.79 -11.23 16.48
N ARG A 103 -8.90 -10.82 15.86
CA ARG A 103 -10.04 -11.69 15.56
C ARG A 103 -9.60 -12.85 14.66
N HIS A 104 -8.90 -12.55 13.57
CA HIS A 104 -8.43 -13.56 12.64
C HIS A 104 -7.28 -14.40 13.21
N ARG A 105 -6.41 -13.82 14.02
CA ARG A 105 -5.32 -14.56 14.66
C ARG A 105 -5.83 -15.62 15.63
N ARG A 106 -6.90 -15.30 16.37
CA ARG A 106 -7.60 -16.27 17.24
C ARG A 106 -8.26 -17.41 16.46
N ARG A 107 -8.62 -17.20 15.19
CA ARG A 107 -9.32 -18.19 14.34
C ARG A 107 -8.36 -19.04 13.50
N THR A 108 -7.30 -18.45 12.96
CA THR A 108 -6.42 -19.07 11.96
C THR A 108 -5.13 -19.63 12.56
N GLY A 109 -4.71 -19.16 13.74
CA GLY A 109 -3.43 -19.55 14.36
C GLY A 109 -2.18 -18.98 13.65
N SER A 110 -2.27 -18.67 12.35
CA SER A 110 -1.19 -18.13 11.53
C SER A 110 -1.16 -16.60 11.48
N HIS A 111 0.04 -16.00 11.57
CA HIS A 111 0.23 -14.56 11.38
C HIS A 111 -0.20 -14.12 9.98
N TRP A 112 0.22 -14.89 8.98
CA TRP A 112 0.09 -14.51 7.58
C TRP A 112 -1.37 -14.60 7.11
N GLU A 113 -2.08 -15.64 7.53
CA GLU A 113 -3.51 -15.76 7.27
C GLU A 113 -4.30 -14.67 8.00
N ALA A 114 -3.95 -14.39 9.25
CA ALA A 114 -4.60 -13.33 10.00
C ALA A 114 -4.44 -11.96 9.34
N TYR A 115 -3.21 -11.64 8.90
CA TYR A 115 -2.89 -10.43 8.15
C TYR A 115 -3.71 -10.35 6.85
N ASN A 116 -3.74 -11.44 6.08
CA ASN A 116 -4.46 -11.48 4.80
C ASN A 116 -5.98 -11.41 4.92
N CYS A 117 -6.54 -11.62 6.11
CA CYS A 117 -7.97 -11.46 6.33
C CYS A 117 -8.35 -10.06 6.84
N ILE A 118 -7.40 -9.18 7.12
CA ILE A 118 -7.71 -7.81 7.57
C ILE A 118 -8.41 -7.08 6.44
N GLN A 119 -9.57 -6.46 6.72
CA GLN A 119 -10.40 -5.85 5.68
C GLN A 119 -9.63 -4.78 4.89
N TYR A 120 -8.86 -3.93 5.56
CA TYR A 120 -8.06 -2.91 4.88
C TYR A 120 -7.00 -3.49 3.93
N GLU A 121 -6.40 -4.64 4.25
CA GLU A 121 -5.44 -5.36 3.40
C GLU A 121 -6.14 -6.05 2.22
N VAL A 122 -7.36 -6.56 2.43
CA VAL A 122 -8.22 -7.10 1.36
C VAL A 122 -8.57 -5.99 0.38
N ASP A 123 -9.11 -4.87 0.87
CA ASP A 123 -9.51 -3.74 0.05
C ASP A 123 -8.32 -3.16 -0.73
N ALA A 124 -7.16 -3.01 -0.09
CA ALA A 124 -5.96 -2.49 -0.73
C ALA A 124 -5.42 -3.42 -1.84
N ARG A 125 -5.53 -4.75 -1.67
CA ARG A 125 -5.19 -5.68 -2.75
C ARG A 125 -6.20 -5.65 -3.88
N SER A 126 -7.49 -5.68 -3.58
CA SER A 126 -8.53 -5.61 -4.60
C SER A 126 -8.46 -4.30 -5.40
N ALA A 127 -8.17 -3.18 -4.75
CA ALA A 127 -7.93 -1.90 -5.42
C ALA A 127 -6.68 -1.96 -6.32
N ALA A 128 -5.56 -2.48 -5.83
CA ALA A 128 -4.34 -2.64 -6.63
C ALA A 128 -4.57 -3.57 -7.85
N GLU A 129 -5.30 -4.66 -7.67
CA GLU A 129 -5.69 -5.57 -8.75
C GLU A 129 -6.61 -4.89 -9.78
N PHE A 130 -7.59 -4.09 -9.33
CA PHE A 130 -8.46 -3.33 -10.23
C PHE A 130 -7.70 -2.29 -11.05
N VAL A 131 -6.78 -1.56 -10.40
CA VAL A 131 -5.94 -0.54 -11.02
C VAL A 131 -4.96 -1.16 -12.01
N CYS A 132 -4.31 -2.28 -11.65
CA CYS A 132 -3.29 -2.93 -12.48
C CYS A 132 -3.82 -3.98 -13.47
N GLY A 133 -4.99 -4.54 -13.24
CA GLY A 133 -5.58 -5.62 -14.04
C GLY A 133 -6.24 -5.17 -15.34
N GLY A 134 -6.17 -3.88 -15.68
CA GLY A 134 -6.77 -3.32 -16.90
C GLY A 134 -6.07 -3.61 -18.21
N HIS A 135 -4.95 -4.34 -18.18
CA HIS A 135 -4.17 -4.71 -19.36
C HIS A 135 -4.32 -6.20 -19.67
N GLN A 136 -5.54 -6.63 -19.99
CA GLN A 136 -5.78 -7.89 -20.70
C GLN A 136 -6.27 -7.58 -22.12
#